data_AF-A0A4Y1YR72-F1
#
_entry.id   AF-A0A4Y1YR72-F1
#
_cell.length_a   1.000
_cell.length_b   1.000
_cell.length_c   1.000
_cell.angle_alpha   90.00
_cell.angle_beta   90.00
_cell.angle_gamma   90.00
#
_symmetry.space_group_name_H-M   'P 1'
#
loop_
_entity.id
_entity.type
_entity.pdbx_description
1 polymer ?
#
loop_
_entity_poly.entity_id
_entity_poly.type
_entity_poly.pdbx_seq_one_letter_code
_entity_poly.pdbx_strand_id
1 'polypeptide(L)'
;MVTAAVADGVDQRQILSLNEMQRDHLLGEMRMLLTGTGDILEALAQEDMAAVARHARSLGMEMPHKMEGHMEHVMPEQFMRMGMAVHQAFDKIAQDAELGKDTQHILQQLSSALGHCSACHAIYQISTMRTLVEQETPVEHLHAH
;
A
#
# COMPACT_ATOMS: atom_id res chain seq x y z
N MET A 1 -28.12 0.58 15.55
CA MET A 1 -27.83 1.84 14.85
C MET A 1 -26.43 2.25 15.22
N VAL A 2 -25.48 2.20 14.27
CA VAL A 2 -24.10 2.62 14.50
C VAL A 2 -23.98 4.02 13.92
N THR A 3 -23.96 5.02 14.79
CA THR A 3 -23.62 6.40 14.43
C THR A 3 -22.15 6.44 14.04
N ALA A 4 -21.89 6.52 12.73
CA ALA A 4 -20.59 6.96 12.23
C ALA A 4 -20.45 8.44 12.60
N ALA A 5 -19.53 8.75 13.51
CA ALA A 5 -19.07 10.11 13.69
C ALA A 5 -18.33 10.52 12.41
N VAL A 6 -19.00 11.28 11.55
CA VAL A 6 -18.34 12.01 10.47
C VAL A 6 -17.54 13.13 11.12
N ALA A 7 -16.23 12.91 11.27
CA ALA A 7 -15.31 13.98 11.56
C ALA A 7 -15.28 14.89 10.32
N ASP A 8 -15.76 16.11 10.47
CA ASP A 8 -15.85 17.15 9.43
C ASP A 8 -14.47 17.78 9.13
N GLY A 9 -13.44 16.94 9.05
CA GLY A 9 -12.08 17.32 8.69
C GLY A 9 -11.87 17.05 7.22
N VAL A 10 -11.62 18.10 6.43
CA VAL A 10 -11.23 17.96 5.02
C VAL A 10 -9.97 17.09 4.95
N ASP A 11 -10.04 15.98 4.22
CA ASP A 11 -8.88 15.13 3.95
C ASP A 11 -7.89 15.89 3.06
N GLN A 12 -6.76 16.29 3.64
CA GLN A 12 -5.72 17.08 2.97
C GLN A 12 -4.73 16.24 2.16
N ARG A 13 -4.94 14.92 2.07
CA ARG A 13 -4.07 14.04 1.29
C ARG A 13 -4.21 14.32 -0.20
N GLN A 14 -3.11 14.18 -0.91
CA GLN A 14 -3.08 14.28 -2.36
C GLN A 14 -3.91 13.17 -2.99
N ILE A 15 -4.86 13.55 -3.83
CA ILE A 15 -5.70 12.62 -4.56
C ILE A 15 -4.89 11.97 -5.68
N LEU A 16 -4.74 10.65 -5.61
CA LEU A 16 -4.32 9.82 -6.71
C LEU A 16 -5.55 9.39 -7.51
N SER A 17 -5.79 10.08 -8.62
CA SER A 17 -6.95 9.87 -9.47
C SER A 17 -6.69 8.74 -10.47
N LEU A 18 -7.41 7.64 -10.32
CA LEU A 18 -7.26 6.43 -11.12
C LEU A 18 -8.59 6.07 -11.81
N ASN A 19 -8.52 5.34 -12.91
CA ASN A 19 -9.71 4.63 -13.41
C ASN A 19 -9.99 3.39 -12.54
N GLU A 20 -11.14 2.75 -12.73
CA GLU A 20 -11.58 1.61 -11.91
C GLU A 20 -10.58 0.44 -11.95
N MET A 21 -10.03 0.13 -13.14
CA MET A 21 -9.08 -0.97 -13.35
C MET A 21 -7.74 -0.70 -12.66
N GLN A 22 -7.20 0.52 -12.80
CA GLN A 22 -5.96 0.95 -12.16
C GLN A 22 -6.10 0.93 -10.63
N ARG A 23 -7.24 1.43 -10.11
CA ARG A 23 -7.53 1.40 -8.68
C ARG A 23 -7.60 -0.03 -8.14
N ASP A 24 -8.32 -0.92 -8.83
CA ASP A 24 -8.44 -2.31 -8.40
C ASP A 24 -7.08 -3.02 -8.38
N HIS A 25 -6.27 -2.81 -9.41
CA HIS A 25 -4.91 -3.37 -9.48
C HIS A 25 -4.04 -2.86 -8.33
N LEU A 26 -3.95 -1.55 -8.13
CA LEU A 26 -3.15 -0.95 -7.06
C LEU A 26 -3.57 -1.43 -5.68
N LEU A 27 -4.88 -1.44 -5.40
CA LEU A 27 -5.40 -1.94 -4.13
C LEU A 27 -5.25 -3.46 -3.99
N GLY A 28 -5.17 -4.20 -5.10
CA GLY A 28 -4.78 -5.60 -5.15
C GLY A 28 -3.36 -5.82 -4.64
N GLU A 29 -2.41 -5.04 -5.15
CA GLU A 29 -1.03 -5.10 -4.68
C GLU A 29 -0.90 -4.72 -3.20
N MET A 30 -1.58 -3.66 -2.76
CA MET A 30 -1.59 -3.28 -1.33
C MET A 30 -2.13 -4.40 -0.43
N ARG A 31 -3.15 -5.14 -0.88
CA ARG A 31 -3.67 -6.32 -0.14
C ARG A 31 -2.64 -7.45 -0.10
N MET A 32 -1.95 -7.73 -1.21
CA MET A 32 -0.90 -8.74 -1.25
C MET A 32 0.28 -8.40 -0.33
N LEU A 33 0.72 -7.14 -0.32
CA LEU A 33 1.76 -6.63 0.59
C LEU A 33 1.34 -6.79 2.06
N LEU A 34 0.09 -6.45 2.39
CA LEU A 34 -0.43 -6.60 3.76
C LEU A 34 -0.50 -8.07 4.19
N THR A 35 -1.07 -8.94 3.35
CA THR A 35 -1.17 -10.38 3.64
C THR A 35 0.23 -10.99 3.81
N GLY A 36 1.14 -10.74 2.87
CA GLY A 36 2.49 -11.30 2.94
C GLY A 36 3.31 -10.76 4.12
N THR A 37 3.05 -9.53 4.58
CA THR A 37 3.62 -9.04 5.85
C THR A 37 3.14 -9.87 7.04
N GLY A 38 1.86 -10.24 7.06
CA GLY A 38 1.29 -11.17 8.05
C GLY A 38 1.97 -12.54 8.00
N ASP A 39 2.13 -13.10 6.80
CA ASP A 39 2.78 -14.41 6.60
C ASP A 39 4.24 -14.40 7.11
N ILE A 40 4.98 -13.31 6.87
CA ILE A 40 6.34 -13.14 7.39
C ILE A 40 6.36 -13.11 8.92
N LEU A 41 5.43 -12.38 9.54
CA LEU A 41 5.34 -12.32 11.00
C LEU A 41 4.98 -13.68 11.61
N GLU A 42 4.08 -14.43 10.97
CA GLU A 42 3.75 -15.80 11.38
C GLU A 42 4.97 -16.73 11.27
N ALA A 43 5.70 -16.67 10.16
CA ALA A 43 6.93 -17.44 9.96
C ALA A 43 8.01 -17.10 11.00
N LEU A 44 8.18 -15.81 11.34
CA LEU A 44 9.10 -15.38 12.40
C LEU A 44 8.69 -15.92 13.77
N ALA A 45 7.39 -15.96 14.08
CA ALA A 45 6.89 -16.53 15.33
C ALA A 45 7.12 -18.05 15.44
N GLN A 46 7.29 -18.73 14.30
CA GLN A 46 7.60 -20.15 14.19
C GLN A 46 9.10 -20.42 14.01
N GLU A 47 9.93 -19.38 14.00
CA GLU A 47 11.38 -19.47 13.74
C GLU A 47 11.73 -20.07 12.35
N ASP A 48 10.81 -20.01 11.38
CA ASP A 48 10.99 -20.53 10.02
C ASP A 48 11.55 -19.46 9.07
N MET A 49 12.88 -19.27 9.10
CA MET A 49 13.56 -18.31 8.21
C MET A 49 13.46 -18.68 6.73
N ALA A 50 13.24 -19.97 6.39
CA ALA A 50 13.03 -20.36 5.00
C ALA A 50 11.64 -19.88 4.51
N ALA A 51 10.61 -19.95 5.36
CA ALA A 51 9.32 -19.34 5.05
C ALA A 51 9.42 -17.82 4.97
N VAL A 52 10.09 -17.15 5.91
CA VAL A 52 10.35 -15.69 5.85
C VAL A 52 10.94 -15.30 4.49
N ALA A 53 11.99 -15.99 4.06
CA ALA A 53 12.63 -15.73 2.78
C ALA A 53 11.67 -15.86 1.59
N ARG A 54 10.90 -16.97 1.53
CA ARG A 54 9.93 -17.22 0.46
C ARG A 54 8.84 -16.15 0.40
N HIS A 55 8.23 -15.82 1.54
CA HIS A 55 7.16 -14.83 1.60
C HIS A 55 7.69 -13.45 1.21
N ALA A 56 8.83 -13.03 1.77
CA ALA A 56 9.44 -11.74 1.45
C ALA A 56 9.86 -11.64 -0.03
N ARG A 57 10.41 -12.70 -0.63
CA ARG A 57 10.78 -12.70 -2.06
C ARG A 57 9.57 -12.45 -2.95
N SER A 58 8.41 -13.03 -2.60
CA SER A 58 7.18 -12.85 -3.37
C SER A 58 6.64 -11.42 -3.39
N LEU A 59 7.08 -10.60 -2.43
CA LEU A 59 6.73 -9.18 -2.29
C LEU A 59 7.82 -8.25 -2.84
N GLY A 60 8.94 -8.80 -3.33
CA GLY A 60 10.08 -8.06 -3.83
C GLY A 60 9.83 -7.38 -5.18
N MET A 61 10.91 -6.96 -5.84
CA MET A 61 10.86 -6.24 -7.12
C MET A 61 10.25 -7.04 -8.27
N GLU A 62 10.06 -8.35 -8.12
CA GLU A 62 9.37 -9.18 -9.12
C GLU A 62 7.84 -9.05 -9.06
N MET A 63 7.29 -8.55 -7.95
CA MET A 63 5.84 -8.41 -7.76
C MET A 63 5.21 -7.39 -8.73
N PRO A 64 5.75 -6.17 -8.92
CA PRO A 64 5.13 -5.13 -9.74
C PRO A 64 5.15 -5.40 -11.24
N HIS A 65 5.92 -6.37 -11.73
CA HIS A 65 6.02 -6.66 -13.17
C HIS A 65 4.69 -7.10 -13.82
N LYS A 66 3.63 -7.33 -13.04
CA LYS A 66 2.26 -7.58 -13.55
C LYS A 66 1.52 -6.31 -13.99
N MET A 67 2.14 -5.14 -13.90
CA MET A 67 1.53 -3.82 -14.09
C MET A 67 1.74 -3.23 -15.50
N GLU A 68 2.37 -3.99 -16.41
CA GLU A 68 2.86 -3.52 -17.71
C GLU A 68 1.78 -2.78 -18.54
N GLY A 69 2.04 -1.48 -18.78
CA GLY A 69 1.43 -0.68 -19.85
C GLY A 69 0.46 0.43 -19.45
N HIS A 70 -0.13 0.41 -18.25
CA HIS A 70 -1.29 1.28 -17.94
C HIS A 70 -1.16 2.20 -16.72
N MET A 71 -0.08 2.13 -15.93
CA MET A 71 0.05 2.91 -14.68
C MET A 71 1.21 3.92 -14.67
N GLU A 72 2.27 3.70 -15.46
CA GLU A 72 3.51 4.50 -15.40
C GLU A 72 3.31 5.99 -15.67
N HIS A 73 2.38 6.35 -16.56
CA HIS A 73 2.11 7.74 -16.93
C HIS A 73 1.12 8.45 -15.98
N VAL A 74 0.54 7.73 -15.01
CA VAL A 74 -0.51 8.25 -14.11
C VAL A 74 0.01 8.47 -12.69
N MET A 75 1.09 7.78 -12.30
CA MET A 75 1.59 7.81 -10.93
C MET A 75 2.59 8.96 -10.70
N PRO A 76 2.45 9.75 -9.61
CA PRO A 76 3.46 10.72 -9.21
C PRO A 76 4.82 10.07 -8.94
N GLU A 77 5.91 10.74 -9.29
CA GLU A 77 7.27 10.21 -9.11
C GLU A 77 7.56 9.78 -7.66
N GLN A 78 7.10 10.58 -6.69
CA GLN A 78 7.25 10.27 -5.26
C GLN A 78 6.49 9.00 -4.86
N PHE A 79 5.29 8.78 -5.43
CA PHE A 79 4.50 7.57 -5.19
C PHE A 79 5.26 6.34 -5.67
N MET A 80 5.76 6.39 -6.92
CA MET A 80 6.55 5.30 -7.50
C MET A 80 7.80 5.00 -6.69
N ARG A 81 8.51 6.05 -6.25
CA ARG A 81 9.72 5.90 -5.43
C ARG A 81 9.45 5.20 -4.10
N MET A 82 8.35 5.54 -3.41
CA MET A 82 7.97 4.87 -2.17
C MET A 82 7.54 3.42 -2.41
N GLY A 83 6.78 3.15 -3.48
CA GLY A 83 6.41 1.79 -3.87
C GLY A 83 7.65 0.92 -4.11
N MET A 84 8.60 1.38 -4.92
CA MET A 84 9.85 0.67 -5.15
C MET A 84 10.64 0.44 -3.85
N ALA A 85 10.70 1.43 -2.95
CA ALA A 85 11.39 1.27 -1.67
C ALA A 85 10.79 0.15 -0.81
N VAL A 86 9.47 -0.04 -0.84
CA VAL A 86 8.80 -1.17 -0.17
C VAL A 86 9.24 -2.50 -0.77
N HIS A 87 9.19 -2.64 -2.10
CA HIS A 87 9.61 -3.88 -2.77
C HIS A 87 11.09 -4.20 -2.52
N GLN A 88 11.97 -3.21 -2.58
CA GLN A 88 13.39 -3.38 -2.25
C GLN A 88 13.62 -3.80 -0.79
N ALA A 89 12.82 -3.28 0.15
CA ALA A 89 12.89 -3.69 1.54
C ALA A 89 12.53 -5.18 1.71
N PHE A 90 11.51 -5.66 1.01
CA PHE A 90 11.14 -7.08 1.03
C PHE A 90 12.21 -7.97 0.39
N ASP A 91 12.83 -7.56 -0.72
CA ASP A 91 13.97 -8.30 -1.28
C ASP A 91 15.15 -8.41 -0.32
N LYS A 92 15.40 -7.36 0.46
CA LYS A 92 16.45 -7.34 1.47
C LYS A 92 16.12 -8.24 2.66
N ILE A 93 14.87 -8.25 3.12
CA ILE A 93 14.39 -9.17 4.15
C ILE A 93 14.60 -10.62 3.68
N ALA A 94 14.20 -10.91 2.44
CA ALA A 94 14.36 -12.24 1.88
C ALA A 94 15.82 -12.69 1.88
N GLN A 95 16.73 -11.83 1.40
CA GLN A 95 18.16 -12.10 1.39
C GLN A 95 18.74 -12.29 2.80
N ASP A 96 18.34 -11.47 3.77
CA ASP A 96 18.86 -11.59 5.14
C ASP A 96 18.33 -12.83 5.87
N ALA A 97 17.09 -13.24 5.58
CA ALA A 97 16.54 -14.50 6.07
C ALA A 97 17.27 -15.72 5.47
N GLU A 98 17.60 -15.69 4.17
CA GLU A 98 18.43 -16.72 3.51
C GLU A 98 19.83 -16.81 4.12
N LEU A 99 20.39 -15.68 4.56
CA LEU A 99 21.69 -15.60 5.26
C LEU A 99 21.60 -15.98 6.75
N GLY A 100 20.42 -16.32 7.26
CA GLY A 100 20.22 -16.73 8.65
C GLY A 100 20.42 -15.59 9.66
N LYS A 101 20.08 -14.35 9.30
CA LYS A 101 20.04 -13.24 10.27
C LYS A 101 18.97 -13.52 11.34
N ASP A 102 19.19 -12.99 12.53
CA ASP A 102 18.28 -13.22 13.65
C ASP A 102 16.93 -12.51 13.47
N THR A 103 15.93 -12.99 14.22
CA THR A 103 14.56 -12.47 14.22
C THR A 103 14.51 -10.97 14.51
N GLN A 104 15.37 -10.46 15.41
CA GLN A 104 15.38 -9.04 15.76
C GLN A 104 15.78 -8.19 14.56
N HIS A 105 16.79 -8.61 13.80
CA HIS A 105 17.22 -7.94 12.57
C HIS A 105 16.10 -7.89 11.54
N ILE A 106 15.40 -9.00 11.30
CA ILE A 106 14.28 -9.04 10.34
C ILE A 106 13.13 -8.14 10.80
N LEU A 107 12.79 -8.15 12.09
CA LEU A 107 11.74 -7.28 12.65
C LEU A 107 12.07 -5.79 12.49
N GLN A 108 13.34 -5.39 12.63
CA GLN A 108 13.77 -4.01 12.39
C GLN A 108 13.56 -3.61 10.92
N GLN A 109 13.83 -4.52 9.97
CA GLN A 109 13.60 -4.26 8.55
C GLN A 109 12.11 -4.16 8.23
N LEU A 110 11.27 -5.04 8.78
CA LEU A 110 9.82 -4.95 8.65
C LEU A 110 9.28 -3.62 9.21
N SER A 111 9.79 -3.19 10.38
CA SER A 111 9.43 -1.89 10.94
C SER A 111 9.78 -0.74 10.00
N SER A 112 10.94 -0.79 9.32
CA SER A 112 11.32 0.20 8.32
C SER A 112 10.41 0.16 7.10
N ALA A 113 10.06 -1.04 6.62
CA ALA A 113 9.17 -1.22 5.47
C ALA A 113 7.77 -0.65 5.75
N LEU A 114 7.20 -0.92 6.93
CA LEU A 114 5.92 -0.37 7.37
C LEU A 114 5.93 1.17 7.49
N GLY A 115 7.11 1.76 7.72
CA GLY A 115 7.31 3.21 7.68
C GLY A 115 6.94 3.80 6.31
N HIS A 116 7.29 3.12 5.21
CA HIS A 116 6.91 3.55 3.86
C HIS A 116 5.40 3.44 3.62
N CYS A 117 4.75 2.38 4.11
CA CYS A 117 3.29 2.23 4.03
C CYS A 117 2.59 3.40 4.72
N SER A 118 3.02 3.72 5.94
CA SER A 118 2.46 4.80 6.76
C SER A 118 2.66 6.17 6.10
N ALA A 119 3.87 6.43 5.59
CA ALA A 119 4.18 7.68 4.89
C ALA A 119 3.32 7.84 3.62
N CYS A 120 3.18 6.78 2.82
CA CYS A 120 2.35 6.80 1.62
C CYS A 120 0.87 7.07 1.97
N HIS A 121 0.33 6.38 2.98
CA HIS A 121 -1.06 6.56 3.41
C HIS A 121 -1.35 7.92 4.05
N ALA A 122 -0.32 8.57 4.61
CA ALA A 122 -0.42 9.94 5.14
C ALA A 122 -0.36 11.01 4.04
N ILE A 123 0.22 10.71 2.89
CA ILE A 123 0.36 11.65 1.77
C ILE A 123 -0.77 11.48 0.76
N TYR A 124 -1.18 10.25 0.46
CA TYR A 124 -2.06 9.94 -0.65
C TYR A 124 -3.41 9.36 -0.21
N GLN A 125 -4.44 9.74 -0.95
CA GLN A 125 -5.73 9.07 -0.97
C GLN A 125 -6.02 8.59 -2.40
N ILE A 126 -6.60 7.39 -2.54
CA ILE A 126 -6.89 6.81 -3.85
C ILE A 126 -8.38 7.00 -4.14
N SER A 127 -8.67 7.72 -5.22
CA SER A 127 -10.04 7.97 -5.67
C SER A 127 -10.23 7.56 -7.12
N THR A 128 -11.47 7.28 -7.51
CA THR A 128 -11.80 7.11 -8.92
C THR A 128 -12.17 8.45 -9.53
N MET A 129 -11.88 8.62 -10.82
CA MET A 129 -12.29 9.83 -11.56
C MET A 129 -13.81 10.10 -11.48
N ARG A 130 -14.66 9.06 -11.33
CA ARG A 130 -16.12 9.21 -11.13
C ARG A 130 -16.45 9.84 -9.77
N THR A 131 -15.77 9.42 -8.71
CA THR A 131 -16.01 9.90 -7.34
C THR A 131 -15.67 11.39 -7.18
N LEU A 132 -14.71 11.92 -7.95
CA LEU A 132 -14.36 13.34 -7.89
C LEU A 132 -15.46 14.24 -8.46
N VAL A 133 -16.18 13.79 -9.49
CA VAL A 133 -17.28 14.55 -10.11
C VAL A 133 -18.49 14.65 -9.19
N GLU A 134 -18.77 13.60 -8.40
CA GLU A 134 -19.89 13.59 -7.43
C GLU A 134 -19.62 14.48 -6.20
N GLN A 135 -18.36 14.79 -5.90
CA GLN A 135 -17.98 15.67 -4.79
C GLN A 135 -17.97 17.16 -5.16
N GLU A 136 -17.98 17.51 -6.45
CA GLU A 136 -17.99 18.90 -6.93
C GLU A 136 -19.39 19.47 -7.20
N THR A 137 -20.45 18.65 -7.27
CA THR A 137 -21.81 19.16 -7.44
C THR A 137 -22.35 19.72 -6.12
N PRO A 138 -22.60 21.04 -6.01
CA PRO A 138 -23.27 21.60 -4.84
C PRO A 138 -24.70 21.10 -4.83
N VAL A 139 -25.10 20.43 -3.74
CA VAL A 139 -26.51 20.18 -3.45
C VAL A 139 -27.16 21.54 -3.19
N GLU A 140 -27.76 22.11 -4.22
CA GLU A 140 -28.60 23.29 -4.11
C GLU A 140 -29.82 22.90 -3.26
N HIS A 141 -29.73 23.16 -1.95
CA HIS A 141 -30.85 23.04 -1.03
C HIS A 141 -31.90 24.07 -1.43
N LEU A 142 -32.83 23.67 -2.30
CA LEU A 142 -34.02 24.45 -2.60
C LEU A 142 -34.91 24.44 -1.36
N HIS A 143 -34.80 25.51 -0.56
CA HIS A 143 -35.75 25.81 0.50
C HIS A 143 -37.13 26.05 -0.12
N ALA A 144 -38.11 25.40 0.52
CA ALA A 144 -39.52 25.41 0.18
C ALA A 144 -40.13 26.83 0.12
N HIS A 145 -41.09 26.99 -0.80
CA HIS A 145 -42.30 27.78 -0.59
C HIS A 145 -43.50 27.04 -1.17
#